data_AF-A0A0M2U4U1-F1
#
_entry.id   AF-A0A0M2U4U1-F1
#
_cell.length_a   1.000
_cell.length_b   1.000
_cell.length_c   1.000
_cell.angle_alpha   90.00
_cell.angle_beta   90.00
_cell.angle_gamma   90.00
#
_symmetry.space_group_name_H-M   'P 1'
#
loop_
_entity.id
_entity.type
_entity.pdbx_description
1 polymer ?
#
loop_
_entity_poly.entity_id
_entity_poly.type
_entity_poly.pdbx_seq_one_letter_code
_entity_poly.pdbx_strand_id
1 'polypeptide(L)' 'MEEPKLLTHHLNEHEEVHLIGVIHDRDTGRYYLQFAHDIRVPCTREQAEKAFRMGKQLVGAITWMEVSLLPTRNK' A
#
# COMPACT_ATOMS: atom_id res chain seq x y z
N MET A 1 -12.97 13.00 -22.15
CA MET A 1 -12.61 13.03 -20.72
C MET A 1 -11.72 11.83 -20.49
N GLU A 2 -10.41 12.04 -20.37
CA GLU A 2 -9.45 10.95 -20.18
C GLU A 2 -9.47 10.47 -18.71
N GLU A 3 -9.41 9.15 -18.55
CA GLU A 3 -9.54 8.43 -17.29
C GLU A 3 -8.30 8.64 -16.38
N PRO A 4 -8.45 8.72 -15.05
CA PRO A 4 -7.33 8.98 -14.16
C PRO A 4 -6.38 7.76 -14.10
N LYS A 5 -5.19 7.90 -14.70
CA LYS A 5 -4.05 6.98 -14.55
C LYS A 5 -3.72 6.79 -13.08
N LEU A 6 -4.23 5.71 -12.51
CA LEU A 6 -4.18 5.47 -11.08
C LEU A 6 -3.02 4.53 -10.79
N LEU A 7 -1.97 5.09 -10.19
CA LEU A 7 -0.97 4.40 -9.37
C LEU A 7 -0.11 3.32 -10.05
N THR A 8 0.24 3.47 -11.32
CA THR A 8 1.41 2.77 -11.89
C THR A 8 2.68 3.53 -11.48
N HIS A 9 3.45 2.99 -10.54
CA HIS A 9 4.86 3.38 -10.41
C HIS A 9 5.64 2.54 -11.43
N HIS A 10 6.21 3.18 -12.45
CA HIS A 10 7.10 2.52 -13.40
C HIS A 10 8.45 2.24 -12.73
N LEU A 11 8.54 1.16 -11.95
CA LEU A 11 9.81 0.51 -11.65
C LEU A 11 10.10 -0.44 -12.80
N ASN A 12 10.80 0.08 -13.82
CA ASN A 12 11.14 -0.59 -15.08
C ASN A 12 9.93 -0.96 -15.96
N GLU A 13 10.09 -0.78 -17.27
CA GLU A 13 9.03 -0.66 -18.28
C GLU A 13 8.17 -1.92 -18.55
N HIS A 14 8.11 -2.93 -17.68
CA HIS A 14 7.45 -4.21 -18.01
C HIS A 14 6.68 -4.95 -16.90
N GLU A 15 6.52 -4.41 -15.68
CA GLU A 15 5.71 -5.08 -14.64
C GLU A 15 4.64 -4.14 -14.08
N GLU A 16 3.37 -4.42 -14.39
CA GLU A 16 2.23 -3.76 -13.76
C GLU A 16 2.15 -4.17 -12.29
N VAL A 17 2.76 -3.37 -11.42
CA VAL A 17 2.74 -3.64 -9.98
C VAL A 17 1.39 -3.21 -9.39
N HIS A 18 0.53 -4.18 -9.08
CA HIS A 18 -0.77 -3.93 -8.47
C HIS A 18 -0.64 -3.62 -6.98
N LEU A 19 -1.22 -2.49 -6.56
CA LEU A 19 -1.40 -2.15 -5.15
C LEU A 19 -2.45 -3.10 -4.55
N ILE A 20 -2.05 -3.91 -3.56
CA ILE A 20 -2.94 -4.89 -2.90
C ILE A 20 -3.41 -4.43 -1.53
N GLY A 21 -2.67 -3.52 -0.89
CA GLY A 21 -3.05 -3.05 0.44
C GLY A 21 -2.28 -1.85 0.95
N VAL A 22 -2.75 -1.38 2.09
CA VAL A 22 -2.09 -0.37 2.92
C VAL A 22 -1.81 -0.98 4.27
N ILE A 23 -0.59 -0.82 4.76
CA ILE A 23 -0.15 -1.30 6.07
C ILE A 23 0.04 -0.11 6.98
N HIS A 24 -0.57 -0.17 8.16
CA HIS A 24 -0.27 0.69 9.30
C HIS A 24 0.49 -0.15 10.34
N ASP A 25 1.76 0.20 10.56
CA ASP A 25 2.57 -0.39 11.61
C ASP A 25 2.26 0.28 12.94
N ARG A 26 1.59 -0.45 13.83
CA ARG A 26 1.12 0.07 15.12
C ARG A 26 2.26 0.43 16.07
N ASP A 27 3.43 -0.20 15.91
CA ASP A 27 4.56 0.02 16.81
C ASP A 27 5.30 1.31 16.47
N THR A 28 5.43 1.60 15.17
CA THR A 28 6.21 2.74 14.67
C THR A 28 5.34 3.91 14.21
N GLY A 29 4.02 3.71 14.06
CA GLY A 29 3.10 4.67 13.48
C GLY A 29 3.34 4.93 11.99
N ARG A 30 4.15 4.10 11.32
CA ARG A 30 4.51 4.26 9.91
C ARG A 30 3.49 3.59 9.00
N TYR A 31 3.33 4.18 7.82
CA TYR A 31 2.46 3.65 6.77
C TYR A 31 3.28 3.09 5.62
N TYR A 32 2.78 2.03 5.01
CA TYR A 32 3.37 1.42 3.83
C TYR A 32 2.29 1.08 2.81
N LEU A 33 2.61 1.24 1.53
CA LEU A 33 1.86 0.66 0.44
C LEU A 33 2.38 -0.76 0.21
N GLN A 34 1.48 -1.74 0.27
CA GLN A 34 1.77 -3.14 -0.02
C GLN A 34 1.37 -3.43 -1.46
N PHE A 35 2.35 -3.82 -2.25
CA PHE A 35 2.16 -4.27 -3.62
C PHE A 35 2.32 -5.79 -3.71
N ALA A 36 2.00 -6.37 -4.88
CA ALA A 36 2.31 -7.77 -5.17
C ALA A 36 3.81 -8.09 -4.92
N HIS A 37 4.12 -9.36 -4.64
CA HIS A 37 5.48 -9.85 -4.36
C HIS A 37 6.16 -9.27 -3.10
N ASP A 38 5.40 -9.04 -2.02
CA ASP A 38 5.90 -8.59 -0.71
C ASP A 38 6.63 -7.22 -0.71
N ILE A 39 6.49 -6.44 -1.78
CA ILE A 39 7.08 -5.10 -1.87
C ILE A 39 6.30 -4.13 -0.98
N ARG A 40 7.02 -3.50 -0.05
CA ARG A 40 6.50 -2.45 0.85
C ARG A 40 7.20 -1.14 0.57
N VAL A 41 6.43 -0.13 0.20
CA VAL A 41 6.93 1.23 -0.02
C VAL A 41 6.46 2.13 1.13
N PRO A 42 7.37 2.75 1.90
CA PRO A 42 6.99 3.71 2.93
C PRO A 42 6.18 4.87 2.35
N CYS A 43 5.16 5.32 3.06
CA CYS A 43 4.34 6.44 2.66
C CYS A 43 3.86 7.26 3.87
N THR A 44 3.32 8.45 3.59
CA THR A 44 2.62 9.25 4.61
C THR A 44 1.22 8.71 4.87
N ARG A 45 0.62 9.09 6.00
CA ARG A 45 -0.78 8.76 6.30
C ARG A 45 -1.74 9.24 5.21
N GLU A 46 -1.54 10.46 4.70
CA GLU A 46 -2.39 11.03 3.64
C GLU A 46 -2.27 10.22 2.33
N GLN A 47 -1.05 9.82 1.97
CA GLN A 47 -0.82 8.95 0.81
C GLN A 47 -1.48 7.58 0.98
N ALA A 48 -1.40 6.99 2.18
CA ALA A 48 -2.08 5.75 2.52
C ALA A 48 -3.62 5.86 2.42
N GLU A 49 -4.22 6.90 3.00
CA GLU A 49 -5.67 7.13 2.94
C GLU A 49 -6.15 7.38 1.50
N LYS A 50 -5.38 8.13 0.70
CA LYS A 50 -5.65 8.36 -0.71
C LYS A 50 -5.56 7.06 -1.52
N ALA A 51 -4.48 6.30 -1.36
CA ALA A 51 -4.27 5.04 -2.05
C ALA A 51 -5.35 4.01 -1.72
N PHE A 52 -5.75 3.91 -0.44
CA PHE A 52 -6.85 3.04 -0.01
C PHE A 52 -8.19 3.43 -0.65
N ARG A 53 -8.53 4.73 -0.65
CA ARG A 53 -9.77 5.22 -1.25
C ARG A 53 -9.82 4.97 -2.75
N MET A 54 -8.74 5.29 -3.45
CA MET A 54 -8.66 5.12 -4.89
C MET A 54 -8.60 3.64 -5.28
N GLY A 55 -7.84 2.82 -4.56
CA GLY A 55 -7.81 1.36 -4.76
C GLY A 55 -9.17 0.71 -4.58
N LYS A 56 -9.95 1.14 -3.56
CA LYS A 56 -11.33 0.64 -3.37
C LYS A 56 -12.23 0.97 -4.56
N GLN A 57 -12.08 2.16 -5.14
CA GLN A 57 -12.89 2.60 -6.28
C GLN A 57 -12.53 1.84 -7.57
N LEU A 58 -11.25 1.51 -7.77
CA LEU A 58 -10.80 0.87 -8.99
C LEU A 58 -10.93 -0.65 -9.00
N VAL A 59 -10.40 -1.29 -7.96
CA VAL A 59 -10.23 -2.76 -7.93
C VAL A 59 -11.15 -3.43 -6.92
N GLY A 60 -11.82 -2.67 -6.05
CA GLY A 60 -12.73 -3.19 -5.02
C GLY A 60 -12.06 -4.01 -3.91
N ALA A 61 -10.84 -4.52 -4.13
CA ALA A 61 -10.17 -5.53 -3.32
C ALA A 61 -8.89 -5.03 -2.61
N ILE A 62 -8.75 -3.73 -2.37
CA ILE A 62 -7.64 -3.21 -1.55
C ILE A 62 -7.93 -3.38 -0.05
N THR A 63 -6.94 -3.87 0.70
CA THR A 63 -7.08 -4.14 2.14
C THR A 63 -6.33 -3.11 2.98
N TRP A 64 -6.93 -2.68 4.09
CA TRP A 64 -6.22 -1.93 5.15
C TRP A 64 -5.80 -2.90 6.24
N MET A 65 -4.51 -2.96 6.53
CA MET A 65 -3.93 -3.91 7.49
C MET A 65 -3.28 -3.15 8.64
N GLU A 66 -3.56 -3.58 9.87
CA GLU A 66 -2.86 -3.12 11.05
C GLU A 66 -1.96 -4.25 11.56
N VAL A 67 -0.65 -4.01 11.59
CA VAL A 67 0.35 -5.01 11.93
C VAL A 67 1.29 -4.52 13.02
N SER A 68 1.98 -5.45 13.67
CA SER A 68 3.13 -5.18 14.52
C SER A 68 4.34 -5.76 13.79
N LEU A 69 5.25 -4.90 13.31
CA LEU A 69 6.43 -5.33 12.55
C LEU A 69 7.66 -5.55 13.42
N LEU A 70 7.63 -5.07 14.66
CA LEU A 70 8.69 -5.40 15.60
C LEU A 70 8.61 -6.90 15.90
N PRO A 71 9.74 -7.64 15.89
CA PRO A 71 9.73 -9.00 16.36
C PRO A 71 9.23 -8.96 17.80
N THR A 72 8.12 -9.65 18.07
CA THR A 72 7.67 -9.93 19.43
C THR A 72 8.87 -10.50 20.16
N ARG A 73 9.49 -9.71 21.05
CA ARG A 73 10.51 -10.24 21.94
C ARG A 73 9.82 -11.35 22.72
N ASN A 74 10.09 -12.60 22.34
CA ASN A 74 9.76 -13.75 23.17
C ASN A 74 10.34 -13.47 24.55
N LYS A 75 9.45 -13.30 25.52
CA LYS A 75 9.78 -13.31 26.94
C LYS A 75 10.07 -14.74 27.36
#